data_AF-A0A8J2WUC2-F1
#
_entry.id   AF-A0A8J2WUC2-F1
#
_cell.length_a   1.000
_cell.length_b   1.000
_cell.length_c   1.000
_cell.angle_alpha   90.00
_cell.angle_beta   90.00
_cell.angle_gamma   90.00
#
_symmetry.space_group_name_H-M   'P 1'
#
loop_
_entity.id
_entity.type
_entity.pdbx_description
1 polymer ?
#
loop_
_entity_poly.entity_id
_entity_poly.type
_entity_poly.pdbx_seq_one_letter_code
_entity_poly.pdbx_strand_id
1 'polypeptide(L)'
;MLDDAVHVLNGAHERKKVDPQEVDAPAEHYVRLFWFTLAFGIGDAALFAVATAYLSYAALNVDLLLMGPCLSVFMLYTFGTLDSEVHGPRAIGLWAALWLVQTVIMVVSYAVRGEAWAQIAFWAFFFLLSATAFGWLMHMLREELRARHRGARLAVARALTERLVKVVGLQIGLLVVGVVQGVAKRDYPRVYATACFSLSLLMAWFFAVAIDEVAEVDVHAAAARMRLRPIEAAALFFSGCVVLSGLGLYVISEQSSPRRGIAQAAGNALFLSIILAYCCIIRIVWVARRKRRSKVSDDDPPA
;
A
#
# COMPACT_ATOMS: atom_id res chain seq x y z
N MET A 1 -50.59 34.00 -23.77
CA MET A 1 -50.09 34.25 -22.39
C MET A 1 -50.32 33.09 -21.43
N LEU A 2 -51.20 32.11 -21.72
CA LEU A 2 -51.32 30.88 -20.90
C LEU A 2 -50.61 29.65 -21.51
N ASP A 3 -50.19 29.70 -22.78
CA ASP A 3 -49.43 28.60 -23.41
C ASP A 3 -47.93 28.62 -23.11
N ASP A 4 -47.35 29.79 -22.80
CA ASP A 4 -45.92 29.90 -22.46
C ASP A 4 -45.59 29.35 -21.05
N ALA A 5 -46.59 29.22 -20.18
CA ALA A 5 -46.42 28.68 -18.83
C ALA A 5 -46.31 27.13 -18.81
N VAL A 6 -46.84 26.45 -19.84
CA VAL A 6 -46.81 24.98 -19.93
C VAL A 6 -45.47 24.48 -20.47
N HIS A 7 -44.78 25.27 -21.29
CA HIS A 7 -43.44 24.91 -21.79
C HIS A 7 -42.34 25.06 -20.72
N VAL A 8 -42.51 25.95 -19.74
CA VAL A 8 -41.54 26.12 -18.64
C VAL A 8 -41.65 25.01 -17.59
N LEU A 9 -42.84 24.43 -17.39
CA LEU A 9 -43.04 23.33 -16.44
C LEU A 9 -42.66 21.94 -16.99
N ASN A 10 -42.61 21.76 -18.30
CA ASN A 10 -42.15 20.51 -18.93
C ASN A 10 -40.62 20.42 -19.09
N GLY A 11 -39.88 21.50 -18.85
CA GLY A 11 -38.41 21.50 -18.87
C GLY A 11 -37.74 21.10 -17.54
N ALA A 12 -38.49 21.09 -16.43
CA ALA A 12 -37.94 20.79 -15.09
C ALA A 12 -37.87 19.29 -14.74
N HIS A 13 -38.12 18.42 -15.72
CA HIS A 13 -38.00 16.97 -15.61
C HIS A 13 -37.13 16.36 -16.70
N GLU A 14 -36.12 17.11 -17.18
CA GLU A 14 -34.87 16.44 -17.52
C GLU A 14 -34.32 15.84 -16.22
N ARG A 15 -34.75 14.61 -15.92
CA ARG A 15 -33.95 13.70 -15.10
C ARG A 15 -32.57 13.78 -15.72
N LYS A 16 -31.64 14.45 -15.02
CA LYS A 16 -30.21 14.31 -15.21
C LYS A 16 -30.02 12.82 -15.45
N LYS A 17 -29.75 12.42 -16.70
CA LYS A 17 -29.44 11.03 -17.00
C LYS A 17 -28.21 10.79 -16.15
N VAL A 18 -28.41 10.18 -14.97
CA VAL A 18 -27.32 9.62 -14.19
C VAL A 18 -26.63 8.75 -15.20
N ASP A 19 -25.43 9.16 -15.58
CA ASP A 19 -24.67 8.47 -16.60
C ASP A 19 -24.67 7.01 -16.17
N PRO A 20 -25.14 6.05 -16.98
CA PRO A 20 -25.24 4.65 -16.57
C PRO A 20 -23.90 4.06 -16.08
N GLN A 21 -22.79 4.78 -16.32
CA GLN A 21 -21.44 4.52 -15.85
C GLN A 21 -21.11 5.03 -14.43
N GLU A 22 -22.00 5.78 -13.77
CA GLU A 22 -21.81 6.33 -12.42
C GLU A 22 -22.29 5.37 -11.31
N VAL A 23 -22.84 4.21 -11.67
CA VAL A 23 -23.36 3.24 -10.71
C VAL A 23 -22.20 2.54 -10.02
N ASP A 24 -22.00 2.89 -8.76
CA ASP A 24 -21.09 2.20 -7.84
C ASP A 24 -21.41 0.69 -7.80
N ALA A 25 -20.36 -0.14 -7.77
CA ALA A 25 -20.55 -1.59 -7.79
C ALA A 25 -21.32 -2.08 -6.55
N PRO A 26 -22.27 -3.04 -6.70
CA PRO A 26 -23.00 -3.60 -5.59
C PRO A 26 -22.05 -4.14 -4.51
N ALA A 27 -22.30 -3.80 -3.25
CA ALA A 27 -21.46 -4.22 -2.12
C ALA A 27 -21.27 -5.75 -2.07
N GLU A 28 -22.28 -6.51 -2.50
CA GLU A 28 -22.25 -7.98 -2.55
C GLU A 28 -21.10 -8.55 -3.37
N HIS A 29 -20.64 -7.84 -4.41
CA HIS A 29 -19.54 -8.29 -5.27
C HIS A 29 -18.20 -8.42 -4.52
N TYR A 30 -18.02 -7.66 -3.44
CA TYR A 30 -16.76 -7.58 -2.70
C TYR A 30 -16.80 -8.21 -1.31
N VAL A 31 -17.94 -8.79 -0.90
CA VAL A 31 -18.09 -9.45 0.41
C VAL A 31 -17.10 -10.61 0.59
N ARG A 32 -16.89 -11.43 -0.46
CA ARG A 32 -15.94 -12.54 -0.40
C ARG A 32 -14.50 -12.05 -0.20
N LEU A 33 -14.12 -11.00 -0.92
CA LEU A 33 -12.80 -10.40 -0.82
C LEU A 33 -12.58 -9.78 0.58
N PHE A 34 -13.59 -9.10 1.12
CA PHE A 34 -13.57 -8.58 2.49
C PHE A 34 -13.29 -9.69 3.52
N TRP A 35 -14.06 -10.77 3.50
CA TRP A 35 -13.89 -11.87 4.46
C TRP A 35 -12.56 -12.59 4.28
N PHE A 36 -12.10 -12.75 3.04
CA PHE A 36 -10.77 -13.28 2.76
C PHE A 36 -9.66 -12.41 3.37
N THR A 37 -9.66 -11.09 3.09
CA THR A 37 -8.67 -10.16 3.64
C THR A 37 -8.72 -10.11 5.17
N LEU A 38 -9.91 -10.10 5.77
CA LEU A 38 -10.09 -10.13 7.21
C LEU A 38 -9.52 -11.43 7.82
N ALA A 39 -9.89 -12.59 7.28
CA ALA A 39 -9.39 -13.87 7.77
C ALA A 39 -7.87 -13.98 7.63
N PHE A 40 -7.31 -13.50 6.51
CA PHE A 40 -5.87 -13.47 6.28
C PHE A 40 -5.15 -12.59 7.30
N GLY A 41 -5.67 -11.37 7.56
CA GLY A 41 -5.13 -10.46 8.58
C GLY A 41 -5.23 -11.01 10.01
N ILE A 42 -6.32 -11.71 10.35
CA ILE A 42 -6.45 -12.39 11.65
C ILE A 42 -5.41 -13.51 11.76
N GLY A 43 -5.23 -14.31 10.70
CA GLY A 43 -4.25 -15.39 10.67
C GLY A 43 -2.81 -14.88 10.86
N ASP A 44 -2.46 -13.79 10.18
CA ASP A 44 -1.18 -13.10 10.33
C ASP A 44 -0.97 -12.59 11.77
N ALA A 45 -1.94 -11.84 12.31
CA ALA A 45 -1.86 -11.34 13.69
C ALA A 45 -1.75 -12.46 14.73
N ALA A 46 -2.48 -13.57 14.53
CA ALA A 46 -2.40 -14.74 15.40
C ALA A 46 -1.03 -15.42 15.32
N LEU A 47 -0.47 -15.56 14.12
CA LEU A 47 0.87 -16.11 13.92
C LEU A 47 1.93 -15.23 14.59
N PHE A 48 1.85 -13.91 14.42
CA PHE A 48 2.73 -12.95 15.08
C PHE A 48 2.62 -13.03 16.61
N ALA A 49 1.40 -13.15 17.15
CA ALA A 49 1.17 -13.34 18.58
C ALA A 49 1.81 -14.64 19.10
N VAL A 50 1.68 -15.75 18.37
CA VAL A 50 2.32 -17.03 18.74
C VAL A 50 3.84 -16.92 18.65
N ALA A 51 4.37 -16.33 17.59
CA ALA A 51 5.80 -16.12 17.41
C ALA A 51 6.41 -15.31 18.56
N THR A 52 5.70 -14.29 19.01
CA THR A 52 6.13 -13.41 20.09
C THR A 52 5.90 -14.02 21.47
N ALA A 53 4.79 -14.70 21.73
CA ALA A 53 4.53 -15.32 23.02
C ALA A 53 5.51 -16.48 23.34
N TYR A 54 5.82 -17.31 22.35
CA TYR A 54 6.62 -18.53 22.55
C TYR A 54 8.11 -18.38 22.21
N LEU A 55 8.57 -17.17 21.84
CA LEU A 55 9.94 -16.94 21.36
C LEU A 55 10.36 -17.90 20.23
N SER A 56 9.38 -18.36 19.45
CA SER A 56 9.61 -19.34 18.40
C SER A 56 10.17 -18.62 17.18
N TYR A 57 11.49 -18.76 16.97
CA TYR A 57 12.15 -18.26 15.77
C TYR A 57 11.54 -18.85 14.49
N ALA A 58 11.04 -20.10 14.54
CA ALA A 58 10.35 -20.70 13.42
C ALA A 58 9.05 -19.96 13.08
N ALA A 59 8.19 -19.71 14.07
CA ALA A 59 6.96 -18.96 13.86
C ALA A 59 7.25 -17.52 13.43
N LEU A 60 8.25 -16.85 14.04
CA LEU A 60 8.65 -15.50 13.67
C LEU A 60 9.18 -15.43 12.22
N ASN A 61 9.96 -16.41 11.80
CA ASN A 61 10.49 -16.46 10.44
C ASN A 61 9.37 -16.72 9.42
N VAL A 62 8.41 -17.59 9.72
CA VAL A 62 7.24 -17.79 8.85
C VAL A 62 6.41 -16.51 8.76
N ASP A 63 6.17 -15.84 9.89
CA ASP A 63 5.46 -14.56 9.95
C ASP A 63 6.12 -13.48 9.09
N LEU A 64 7.45 -13.31 9.22
CA LEU A 64 8.22 -12.36 8.41
C LEU A 64 8.07 -12.63 6.89
N LEU A 65 8.08 -13.91 6.48
CA LEU A 65 7.88 -14.26 5.08
C LEU A 65 6.43 -14.02 4.62
N LEU A 66 5.46 -14.20 5.51
CA LEU A 66 4.02 -14.03 5.22
C LEU A 66 3.61 -12.56 5.16
N MET A 67 4.32 -11.68 5.87
CA MET A 67 4.03 -10.24 5.97
C MET A 67 3.90 -9.59 4.59
N GLY A 68 4.82 -9.86 3.65
CA GLY A 68 4.77 -9.27 2.30
C GLY A 68 3.47 -9.60 1.55
N PRO A 69 3.14 -10.89 1.35
CA PRO A 69 1.85 -11.32 0.82
C PRO A 69 0.65 -10.75 1.57
N CYS A 70 0.70 -10.68 2.91
CA CYS A 70 -0.35 -10.11 3.75
C CYS A 70 -0.62 -8.66 3.36
N LEU A 71 0.38 -7.79 3.43
CA LEU A 71 0.24 -6.38 3.07
C LEU A 71 -0.24 -6.19 1.62
N SER A 72 0.21 -7.04 0.69
CA SER A 72 -0.26 -7.01 -0.69
C SER A 72 -1.75 -7.35 -0.83
N VAL A 73 -2.30 -8.27 -0.04
CA VAL A 73 -3.73 -8.59 -0.05
C VAL A 73 -4.57 -7.38 0.41
N PHE A 74 -4.11 -6.62 1.40
CA PHE A 74 -4.79 -5.39 1.81
C PHE A 74 -4.73 -4.31 0.72
N MET A 75 -3.60 -4.16 0.04
CA MET A 75 -3.49 -3.26 -1.11
C MET A 75 -4.36 -3.71 -2.29
N LEU A 76 -4.42 -5.01 -2.58
CA LEU A 76 -5.31 -5.58 -3.59
C LEU A 76 -6.77 -5.29 -3.26
N TYR A 77 -7.18 -5.42 -2.00
CA TYR A 77 -8.55 -5.10 -1.60
C TYR A 77 -8.82 -3.59 -1.70
N THR A 78 -7.84 -2.76 -1.31
CA THR A 78 -7.98 -1.29 -1.37
C THR A 78 -8.06 -0.75 -2.79
N PHE A 79 -7.24 -1.25 -3.72
CA PHE A 79 -7.19 -0.75 -5.11
C PHE A 79 -8.05 -1.58 -6.09
N GLY A 80 -8.35 -2.83 -5.75
CA GLY A 80 -9.25 -3.68 -6.53
C GLY A 80 -10.72 -3.29 -6.41
N THR A 81 -11.07 -2.51 -5.40
CA THR A 81 -12.45 -2.04 -5.16
C THR A 81 -12.65 -0.58 -5.56
N LEU A 82 -11.84 -0.02 -6.48
CA LEU A 82 -11.92 1.41 -6.85
C LEU A 82 -13.31 1.86 -7.30
N ASP A 83 -14.16 0.96 -7.74
CA ASP A 83 -15.55 1.18 -8.15
C ASP A 83 -16.59 1.08 -7.01
N SER A 84 -16.18 0.87 -5.74
CA SER A 84 -17.10 0.78 -4.59
C SER A 84 -16.78 1.79 -3.47
N GLU A 85 -17.74 2.65 -3.08
CA GLU A 85 -17.58 3.61 -1.97
C GLU A 85 -17.52 2.95 -0.60
N VAL A 86 -18.10 1.75 -0.47
CA VAL A 86 -18.21 1.06 0.82
C VAL A 86 -16.95 0.25 1.13
N HIS A 87 -16.44 -0.51 0.16
CA HIS A 87 -15.39 -1.50 0.42
C HIS A 87 -13.98 -0.92 0.51
N GLY A 88 -13.71 0.19 -0.18
CA GLY A 88 -12.44 0.89 -0.10
C GLY A 88 -12.08 1.39 1.30
N PRO A 89 -12.92 2.22 1.94
CA PRO A 89 -12.71 2.66 3.31
C PRO A 89 -12.61 1.50 4.31
N ARG A 90 -13.39 0.42 4.10
CA ARG A 90 -13.28 -0.80 4.91
C ARG A 90 -11.90 -1.44 4.79
N ALA A 91 -11.33 -1.52 3.59
CA ALA A 91 -9.99 -2.07 3.38
C ALA A 91 -8.91 -1.28 4.15
N ILE A 92 -9.00 0.05 4.13
CA ILE A 92 -8.11 0.94 4.88
C ILE A 92 -8.31 0.78 6.40
N GLY A 93 -9.56 0.63 6.85
CA GLY A 93 -9.87 0.31 8.24
C GLY A 93 -9.28 -1.02 8.70
N LEU A 94 -9.37 -2.06 7.87
CA LEU A 94 -8.74 -3.35 8.14
C LEU A 94 -7.21 -3.23 8.20
N TRP A 95 -6.59 -2.47 7.29
CA TRP A 95 -5.14 -2.20 7.32
C TRP A 95 -4.72 -1.56 8.64
N ALA A 96 -5.42 -0.50 9.05
CA ALA A 96 -5.13 0.18 10.31
C ALA A 96 -5.32 -0.77 11.50
N ALA A 97 -6.39 -1.57 11.51
CA ALA A 97 -6.66 -2.54 12.57
C ALA A 97 -5.53 -3.59 12.69
N LEU A 98 -5.04 -4.14 11.57
CA LEU A 98 -3.92 -5.08 11.57
C LEU A 98 -2.69 -4.49 12.27
N TRP A 99 -2.25 -3.31 11.85
CA TRP A 99 -1.07 -2.66 12.40
C TRP A 99 -1.24 -2.24 13.87
N LEU A 100 -2.44 -1.79 14.26
CA LEU A 100 -2.75 -1.48 15.66
C LEU A 100 -2.69 -2.73 16.55
N VAL A 101 -3.24 -3.86 16.06
CA VAL A 101 -3.16 -5.14 16.77
C VAL A 101 -1.71 -5.60 16.89
N GLN A 102 -0.92 -5.55 15.81
CA GLN A 102 0.51 -5.86 15.88
C GLN A 102 1.29 -4.93 16.82
N THR A 103 0.92 -3.65 16.90
CA THR A 103 1.48 -2.69 17.87
C THR A 103 1.25 -3.18 19.30
N VAL A 104 0.02 -3.54 19.65
CA VAL A 104 -0.31 -4.03 21.00
C VAL A 104 0.43 -5.32 21.30
N ILE A 105 0.40 -6.30 20.40
CA ILE A 105 1.09 -7.59 20.57
C ILE A 105 2.58 -7.37 20.84
N MET A 106 3.24 -6.54 20.02
CA MET A 106 4.66 -6.28 20.14
C MET A 106 4.99 -5.55 21.45
N VAL A 107 4.25 -4.48 21.80
CA VAL A 107 4.49 -3.72 23.04
C VAL A 107 4.36 -4.63 24.25
N VAL A 108 3.26 -5.38 24.34
CA VAL A 108 3.02 -6.31 25.46
C VAL A 108 4.10 -7.38 25.50
N SER A 109 4.42 -8.00 24.36
CA SER A 109 5.43 -9.06 24.33
C SER A 109 6.81 -8.56 24.75
N TYR A 110 7.23 -7.38 24.31
CA TYR A 110 8.54 -6.84 24.66
C TYR A 110 8.59 -6.37 26.12
N ALA A 111 7.50 -5.76 26.61
CA ALA A 111 7.40 -5.34 28.00
C ALA A 111 7.48 -6.54 28.96
N VAL A 112 6.76 -7.64 28.66
CA VAL A 112 6.80 -8.88 29.46
C VAL A 112 8.21 -9.51 29.47
N ARG A 113 8.99 -9.33 28.40
CA ARG A 113 10.38 -9.81 28.30
C ARG A 113 11.39 -8.89 28.98
N GLY A 114 10.98 -7.73 29.49
CA GLY A 114 11.89 -6.75 30.08
C GLY A 114 12.83 -6.08 29.08
N GLU A 115 12.43 -6.00 27.80
CA GLU A 115 13.20 -5.29 26.77
C GLU A 115 13.27 -3.79 27.07
N ALA A 116 14.30 -3.12 26.55
CA ALA A 116 14.50 -1.70 26.80
C ALA A 116 13.33 -0.86 26.25
N TRP A 117 12.83 0.10 27.05
CA TRP A 117 11.73 0.99 26.67
C TRP A 117 11.97 1.73 25.35
N ALA A 118 13.23 2.09 25.05
CA ALA A 118 13.59 2.72 23.79
C ALA A 118 13.30 1.82 22.58
N GLN A 119 13.55 0.52 22.70
CA GLN A 119 13.28 -0.46 21.63
C GLN A 119 11.78 -0.69 21.48
N ILE A 120 11.04 -0.77 22.59
CA ILE A 120 9.57 -0.86 22.58
C ILE A 120 8.97 0.35 21.88
N ALA A 121 9.40 1.56 22.26
CA ALA A 121 8.92 2.81 21.69
C ALA A 121 9.22 2.91 20.19
N PHE A 122 10.42 2.48 19.76
CA PHE A 122 10.80 2.47 18.35
C PHE A 122 9.88 1.59 17.51
N TRP A 123 9.64 0.34 17.91
CA TRP A 123 8.78 -0.57 17.17
C TRP A 123 7.31 -0.14 17.22
N ALA A 124 6.86 0.40 18.36
CA ALA A 124 5.51 0.91 18.49
C ALA A 124 5.29 2.09 17.53
N PHE A 125 6.24 3.01 17.49
CA PHE A 125 6.23 4.12 16.54
C PHE A 125 6.20 3.62 15.09
N PHE A 126 7.01 2.62 14.74
CA PHE A 126 7.04 2.07 13.38
C PHE A 126 5.71 1.45 12.95
N PHE A 127 5.06 0.67 13.81
CA PHE A 127 3.75 0.08 13.50
C PHE A 127 2.62 1.11 13.49
N LEU A 128 2.66 2.10 14.38
CA LEU A 128 1.72 3.23 14.34
C LEU A 128 1.90 4.08 13.08
N LEU A 129 3.13 4.32 12.63
CA LEU A 129 3.42 4.98 11.37
C LEU A 129 2.85 4.17 10.20
N SER A 130 2.98 2.84 10.23
CA SER A 130 2.42 1.95 9.21
C SER A 130 0.89 1.97 9.20
N ALA A 131 0.24 1.99 10.37
CA ALA A 131 -1.21 2.09 10.50
C ALA A 131 -1.74 3.42 9.92
N THR A 132 -1.09 4.53 10.31
CA THR A 132 -1.60 5.88 10.06
C THR A 132 -1.11 6.48 8.75
N ALA A 133 0.20 6.54 8.55
CA ALA A 133 0.82 7.25 7.44
C ALA A 133 0.56 6.52 6.11
N PHE A 134 0.84 5.21 6.07
CA PHE A 134 0.55 4.41 4.87
C PHE A 134 -0.96 4.22 4.64
N GLY A 135 -1.75 4.07 5.72
CA GLY A 135 -3.21 4.05 5.62
C GLY A 135 -3.77 5.33 5.00
N TRP A 136 -3.26 6.49 5.43
CA TRP A 136 -3.62 7.79 4.87
C TRP A 136 -3.21 7.91 3.40
N LEU A 137 -1.99 7.50 3.04
CA LEU A 137 -1.53 7.57 1.65
C LEU A 137 -2.37 6.67 0.74
N MET A 138 -2.68 5.44 1.16
CA MET A 138 -3.58 4.56 0.42
C MET A 138 -4.96 5.19 0.22
N HIS A 139 -5.52 5.79 1.27
CA HIS A 139 -6.78 6.51 1.20
C HIS A 139 -6.74 7.66 0.18
N MET A 140 -5.71 8.51 0.24
CA MET A 140 -5.53 9.62 -0.68
C MET A 140 -5.37 9.17 -2.13
N LEU A 141 -4.51 8.18 -2.38
CA LEU A 141 -4.30 7.64 -3.74
C LEU A 141 -5.59 7.07 -4.30
N ARG A 142 -6.34 6.34 -3.48
CA ARG A 142 -7.64 5.80 -3.85
C ARG A 142 -8.64 6.90 -4.23
N GLU A 143 -8.78 7.94 -3.40
CA GLU A 143 -9.68 9.06 -3.70
C GLU A 143 -9.31 9.75 -5.01
N GLU A 144 -8.01 10.00 -5.21
CA GLU A 144 -7.52 10.61 -6.44
C GLU A 144 -7.83 9.72 -7.64
N LEU A 145 -7.47 8.44 -7.62
CA LEU A 145 -7.77 7.49 -8.71
C LEU A 145 -9.27 7.43 -9.04
N ARG A 146 -10.14 7.40 -8.01
CA ARG A 146 -11.60 7.43 -8.18
C ARG A 146 -12.08 8.72 -8.84
N ALA A 147 -11.53 9.85 -8.43
CA ALA A 147 -11.87 11.16 -8.96
C ALA A 147 -11.35 11.34 -10.40
N ARG A 148 -10.20 10.75 -10.74
CA ARG A 148 -9.58 10.84 -12.08
C ARG A 148 -10.35 10.03 -13.10
N HIS A 149 -10.65 8.79 -12.74
CA HIS A 149 -11.14 7.80 -13.69
C HIS A 149 -12.62 7.52 -13.48
N ARG A 150 -13.45 8.56 -13.29
CA ARG A 150 -14.89 8.39 -13.02
C ARG A 150 -15.58 7.43 -14.01
N GLY A 151 -15.28 7.53 -15.31
CA GLY A 151 -15.81 6.63 -16.33
C GLY A 151 -15.02 5.35 -16.60
N ALA A 152 -13.89 5.12 -15.89
CA ALA A 152 -12.97 3.99 -16.16
C ALA A 152 -12.47 3.30 -14.88
N ARG A 153 -13.16 3.45 -13.75
CA ARG A 153 -12.72 2.96 -12.42
C ARG A 153 -12.40 1.46 -12.43
N LEU A 154 -13.27 0.66 -13.06
CA LEU A 154 -13.09 -0.79 -13.14
C LEU A 154 -11.89 -1.18 -14.01
N ALA A 155 -11.67 -0.50 -15.13
CA ALA A 155 -10.53 -0.75 -16.00
C ALA A 155 -9.20 -0.44 -15.29
N VAL A 156 -9.15 0.69 -14.57
CA VAL A 156 -7.98 1.07 -13.77
C VAL A 156 -7.78 0.12 -12.60
N ALA A 157 -8.84 -0.27 -11.89
CA ALA A 157 -8.77 -1.28 -10.83
C ALA A 157 -8.16 -2.60 -11.34
N ARG A 158 -8.63 -3.09 -12.50
CA ARG A 158 -8.08 -4.29 -13.15
C ARG A 158 -6.61 -4.11 -13.52
N ALA A 159 -6.23 -3.02 -14.17
CA ALA A 159 -4.83 -2.77 -14.53
C ALA A 159 -3.90 -2.72 -13.31
N LEU A 160 -4.32 -2.06 -12.23
CA LEU A 160 -3.57 -1.98 -10.98
C LEU A 160 -3.47 -3.34 -10.28
N THR A 161 -4.58 -4.06 -10.18
CA THR A 161 -4.61 -5.39 -9.56
C THR A 161 -3.83 -6.41 -10.36
N GLU A 162 -3.86 -6.40 -11.69
CA GLU A 162 -3.04 -7.28 -12.52
C GLU A 162 -1.54 -7.07 -12.28
N ARG A 163 -1.10 -5.80 -12.15
CA ARG A 163 0.30 -5.48 -11.79
C ARG A 163 0.63 -5.97 -10.37
N LEU A 164 -0.27 -5.76 -9.40
CA LEU A 164 -0.05 -6.17 -8.01
C LEU A 164 -0.09 -7.70 -7.83
N VAL A 165 -0.95 -8.42 -8.56
CA VAL A 165 -0.99 -9.89 -8.53
C VAL A 165 0.33 -10.50 -8.99
N LYS A 166 1.04 -9.88 -9.93
CA LYS A 166 2.40 -10.32 -10.31
C LYS A 166 3.38 -10.20 -9.14
N VAL A 167 3.30 -9.10 -8.38
CA VAL A 167 4.08 -8.93 -7.15
C VAL A 167 3.70 -10.00 -6.13
N VAL A 168 2.41 -10.23 -5.88
CA VAL A 168 1.93 -11.27 -4.95
C VAL A 168 2.42 -12.66 -5.36
N GLY A 169 2.35 -13.01 -6.64
CA GLY A 169 2.86 -14.29 -7.15
C GLY A 169 4.34 -14.48 -6.85
N LEU A 170 5.16 -13.44 -7.06
CA LEU A 170 6.58 -13.47 -6.71
C LEU A 170 6.79 -13.59 -5.19
N GLN A 171 6.03 -12.85 -4.38
CA GLN A 171 6.10 -12.93 -2.91
C GLN A 171 5.69 -14.30 -2.37
N ILE A 172 4.68 -14.95 -2.95
CA ILE A 172 4.29 -16.33 -2.60
C ILE A 172 5.43 -17.29 -2.99
N GLY A 173 6.04 -17.12 -4.16
CA GLY A 173 7.22 -17.89 -4.54
C GLY A 173 8.37 -17.74 -3.53
N LEU A 174 8.68 -16.51 -3.12
CA LEU A 174 9.70 -16.21 -2.11
C LEU A 174 9.35 -16.80 -0.74
N LEU A 175 8.08 -16.76 -0.33
CA LEU A 175 7.59 -17.41 0.89
C LEU A 175 7.87 -18.91 0.85
N VAL A 176 7.49 -19.60 -0.24
CA VAL A 176 7.72 -21.05 -0.39
C VAL A 176 9.21 -21.36 -0.39
N VAL A 177 10.02 -20.61 -1.14
CA VAL A 177 11.48 -20.77 -1.16
C VAL A 177 12.07 -20.59 0.24
N GLY A 178 11.69 -19.53 0.95
CA GLY A 178 12.17 -19.25 2.30
C GLY A 178 11.79 -20.35 3.30
N VAL A 179 10.56 -20.87 3.23
CA VAL A 179 10.11 -21.99 4.08
C VAL A 179 10.92 -23.26 3.78
N VAL A 180 11.12 -23.60 2.51
CA VAL A 180 11.90 -24.79 2.10
C VAL A 180 13.37 -24.69 2.50
N GLN A 181 13.95 -23.49 2.43
CA GLN A 181 15.34 -23.24 2.83
C GLN A 181 15.57 -23.27 4.35
N GLY A 182 14.50 -23.29 5.14
CA GLY A 182 14.54 -23.42 6.59
C GLY A 182 14.09 -22.16 7.33
N VAL A 183 13.46 -22.38 8.48
CA VAL A 183 12.92 -21.32 9.35
C VAL A 183 13.54 -21.34 10.74
N ALA A 184 14.66 -22.02 10.95
CA ALA A 184 15.30 -22.07 12.27
C ALA A 184 15.95 -20.71 12.63
N LYS A 185 16.33 -20.55 13.90
CA LYS A 185 17.00 -19.33 14.40
C LYS A 185 18.22 -18.92 13.57
N ARG A 186 19.00 -19.91 13.09
CA ARG A 186 20.20 -19.67 12.26
C ARG A 186 19.86 -19.10 10.88
N ASP A 187 18.65 -19.35 10.39
CA ASP A 187 18.18 -18.94 9.06
C ASP A 187 17.62 -17.51 9.07
N TYR A 188 17.48 -16.89 10.26
CA TYR A 188 16.92 -15.55 10.43
C TYR A 188 17.53 -14.48 9.49
N PRO A 189 18.86 -14.38 9.30
CA PRO A 189 19.42 -13.36 8.40
C PRO A 189 18.95 -13.53 6.94
N ARG A 190 18.79 -14.77 6.49
CA ARG A 190 18.26 -15.09 5.16
C ARG A 190 16.79 -14.71 5.07
N VAL A 191 15.99 -15.22 6.02
CA VAL A 191 14.53 -14.99 6.08
C VAL A 191 14.22 -13.49 6.13
N TYR A 192 14.93 -12.75 6.98
CA TYR A 192 14.82 -11.30 7.07
C TYR A 192 15.14 -10.62 5.74
N ALA A 193 16.20 -11.04 5.05
CA ALA A 193 16.56 -10.48 3.75
C ALA A 193 15.48 -10.79 2.68
N THR A 194 14.96 -12.02 2.64
CA THR A 194 13.84 -12.41 1.76
C THR A 194 12.59 -11.59 2.03
N ALA A 195 12.23 -11.41 3.31
CA ALA A 195 11.07 -10.61 3.72
C ALA A 195 11.23 -9.13 3.34
N CYS A 196 12.41 -8.55 3.55
CA CYS A 196 12.68 -7.18 3.17
C CYS A 196 12.70 -7.00 1.63
N PHE A 197 13.22 -7.96 0.87
CA PHE A 197 13.09 -7.96 -0.60
C PHE A 197 11.62 -8.01 -1.02
N SER A 198 10.83 -8.92 -0.44
CA SER A 198 9.38 -9.01 -0.66
C SER A 198 8.66 -7.69 -0.39
N LEU A 199 9.00 -7.01 0.72
CA LEU A 199 8.47 -5.69 1.06
C LEU A 199 8.90 -4.61 0.06
N SER A 200 10.14 -4.64 -0.42
CA SER A 200 10.64 -3.68 -1.40
C SER A 200 9.86 -3.71 -2.72
N LEU A 201 9.44 -4.90 -3.17
CA LEU A 201 8.62 -5.07 -4.38
C LEU A 201 7.24 -4.43 -4.20
N LEU A 202 6.61 -4.63 -3.05
CA LEU A 202 5.33 -4.03 -2.71
C LEU A 202 5.43 -2.51 -2.65
N MET A 203 6.45 -1.98 -1.97
CA MET A 203 6.65 -0.54 -1.83
C MET A 203 7.01 0.12 -3.17
N ALA A 204 7.81 -0.54 -4.00
CA ALA A 204 8.10 -0.08 -5.35
C ALA A 204 6.83 0.02 -6.20
N TRP A 205 5.96 -0.99 -6.15
CA TRP A 205 4.66 -0.94 -6.82
C TRP A 205 3.80 0.21 -6.28
N PHE A 206 3.69 0.33 -4.96
CA PHE A 206 2.85 1.33 -4.32
C PHE A 206 3.30 2.77 -4.64
N PHE A 207 4.61 3.00 -4.64
CA PHE A 207 5.20 4.30 -5.00
C PHE A 207 5.08 4.60 -6.49
N ALA A 208 5.21 3.58 -7.37
CA ALA A 208 4.95 3.75 -8.80
C ALA A 208 3.50 4.19 -9.07
N VAL A 209 2.51 3.59 -8.39
CA VAL A 209 1.11 4.04 -8.50
C VAL A 209 0.95 5.52 -8.10
N ALA A 210 1.64 5.94 -7.04
CA ALA A 210 1.57 7.32 -6.59
C ALA A 210 2.20 8.32 -7.58
N ILE A 211 3.32 7.94 -8.20
CA ILE A 211 4.06 8.79 -9.14
C ILE A 211 3.38 8.80 -10.52
N ASP A 212 3.10 7.63 -11.08
CA ASP A 212 2.66 7.51 -12.48
C ASP A 212 1.18 7.87 -12.60
N GLU A 213 0.33 7.26 -11.77
CA GLU A 213 -1.13 7.35 -11.92
C GLU A 213 -1.71 8.58 -11.21
N VAL A 214 -1.13 8.98 -10.06
CA VAL A 214 -1.62 10.12 -9.26
C VAL A 214 -0.80 11.39 -9.43
N ALA A 215 0.50 11.35 -9.73
CA ALA A 215 1.22 12.59 -10.01
C ALA A 215 1.18 12.98 -11.50
N GLU A 216 0.75 12.08 -12.39
CA GLU A 216 0.83 12.23 -13.86
C GLU A 216 2.25 12.58 -14.31
N VAL A 217 3.25 12.13 -13.55
CA VAL A 217 4.63 12.26 -13.98
C VAL A 217 4.79 11.20 -15.05
N ASP A 218 4.72 11.62 -16.31
CA ASP A 218 5.13 10.78 -17.43
C ASP A 218 6.64 10.57 -17.29
N VAL A 219 7.04 9.54 -16.55
CA VAL A 219 8.45 9.27 -16.22
C VAL A 219 9.26 9.09 -17.50
N HIS A 220 8.66 8.55 -18.57
CA HIS A 220 9.34 8.35 -19.85
C HIS A 220 9.54 9.67 -20.60
N ALA A 221 8.52 10.51 -20.72
CA ALA A 221 8.66 11.82 -21.36
C ALA A 221 9.48 12.80 -20.50
N ALA A 222 9.38 12.72 -19.17
CA ALA A 222 10.11 13.56 -18.24
C ALA A 222 11.59 13.18 -18.17
N ALA A 223 11.92 11.89 -18.21
CA ALA A 223 13.31 11.40 -18.32
C ALA A 223 13.90 11.76 -19.69
N ALA A 224 13.15 11.60 -20.78
CA ALA A 224 13.60 11.96 -22.12
C ALA A 224 13.81 13.48 -22.31
N ARG A 225 13.09 14.31 -21.54
CA ARG A 225 13.17 15.79 -21.64
C ARG A 225 13.90 16.46 -20.47
N MET A 226 14.39 15.70 -19.48
CA MET A 226 14.98 16.20 -18.23
C MET A 226 14.17 17.31 -17.53
N ARG A 227 12.83 17.23 -17.56
CA ARG A 227 11.93 18.26 -16.97
C ARG A 227 11.23 17.80 -15.69
N LEU A 228 11.95 17.07 -14.84
CA LEU A 228 11.43 16.70 -13.52
C LEU A 228 11.57 17.87 -12.55
N ARG A 229 10.55 18.12 -11.73
CA ARG A 229 10.68 19.03 -10.58
C ARG A 229 11.64 18.39 -9.56
N PRO A 230 12.38 19.18 -8.76
CA PRO A 230 13.30 18.63 -7.77
C PRO A 230 12.68 17.59 -6.83
N ILE A 231 11.42 17.79 -6.42
CA ILE A 231 10.70 16.85 -5.55
C ILE A 231 10.32 15.54 -6.26
N GLU A 232 10.02 15.58 -7.56
CA GLU A 232 9.71 14.40 -8.38
C GLU A 232 11.00 13.59 -8.63
N ALA A 233 12.10 14.29 -8.93
CA ALA A 233 13.41 13.66 -9.03
C ALA A 233 13.83 13.00 -7.71
N ALA A 234 13.61 13.67 -6.56
CA ALA A 234 13.88 13.08 -5.25
C ALA A 234 13.00 11.85 -4.96
N ALA A 235 11.70 11.90 -5.28
CA ALA A 235 10.80 10.76 -5.12
C ALA A 235 11.24 9.55 -5.96
N LEU A 236 11.62 9.78 -7.22
CA LEU A 236 12.15 8.75 -8.12
C LEU A 236 13.48 8.19 -7.60
N PHE A 237 14.39 9.06 -7.14
CA PHE A 237 15.67 8.64 -6.57
C PHE A 237 15.48 7.73 -5.36
N PHE A 238 14.68 8.16 -4.37
CA PHE A 238 14.46 7.35 -3.17
C PHE A 238 13.67 6.07 -3.46
N SER A 239 12.71 6.11 -4.38
CA SER A 239 12.02 4.88 -4.85
C SER A 239 12.98 3.93 -5.57
N GLY A 240 13.93 4.46 -6.35
CA GLY A 240 15.03 3.70 -6.92
C GLY A 240 15.93 3.07 -5.84
N CYS A 241 16.25 3.80 -4.77
CA CYS A 241 16.99 3.27 -3.63
C CYS A 241 16.24 2.14 -2.91
N VAL A 242 14.90 2.21 -2.82
CA VAL A 242 14.06 1.10 -2.31
C VAL A 242 14.26 -0.16 -3.15
N VAL A 243 14.19 -0.04 -4.48
CA VAL A 243 14.39 -1.17 -5.40
C VAL A 243 15.81 -1.72 -5.30
N LEU A 244 16.83 -0.86 -5.34
CA LEU A 244 18.23 -1.27 -5.28
C LEU A 244 18.58 -1.95 -3.96
N SER A 245 18.06 -1.44 -2.84
CA SER A 245 18.24 -2.05 -1.52
C SER A 245 17.53 -3.40 -1.45
N GLY A 246 16.33 -3.50 -2.03
CA GLY A 246 15.62 -4.76 -2.22
C GLY A 246 16.42 -5.80 -3.00
N LEU A 247 16.99 -5.42 -4.14
CA LEU A 247 17.85 -6.30 -4.94
C LEU A 247 19.10 -6.73 -4.17
N GLY A 248 19.71 -5.83 -3.41
CA GLY A 248 20.82 -6.17 -2.51
C GLY A 248 20.41 -7.21 -1.47
N LEU A 249 19.22 -7.08 -0.90
CA LEU A 249 18.65 -8.05 0.05
C LEU A 249 18.35 -9.41 -0.62
N TYR A 250 17.90 -9.44 -1.87
CA TYR A 250 17.75 -10.68 -2.64
C TYR A 250 19.11 -11.39 -2.82
N VAL A 251 20.16 -10.64 -3.19
CA VAL A 251 21.51 -11.23 -3.30
C VAL A 251 21.99 -11.77 -1.95
N ILE A 252 21.67 -11.09 -0.84
CA ILE A 252 22.00 -11.57 0.51
C ILE A 252 21.21 -12.84 0.85
N SER A 253 19.91 -12.92 0.50
CA SER A 253 19.10 -14.11 0.81
C SER A 253 19.60 -15.37 0.10
N GLU A 254 20.13 -15.24 -1.12
CA GLU A 254 20.68 -16.35 -1.89
C GLU A 254 22.05 -16.84 -1.37
N GLN A 255 22.66 -16.16 -0.38
CA GLN A 255 23.90 -16.64 0.22
C GLN A 255 23.66 -17.91 1.04
N SER A 256 24.63 -18.84 0.99
CA SER A 256 24.59 -20.04 1.83
C SER A 256 24.66 -19.71 3.33
N SER A 257 25.37 -18.63 3.68
CA SER A 257 25.67 -18.23 5.06
C SER A 257 25.63 -16.69 5.24
N PRO A 258 24.45 -16.04 5.10
CA PRO A 258 24.37 -14.59 5.14
C PRO A 258 24.73 -14.06 6.53
N ARG A 259 25.59 -13.04 6.56
CA ARG A 259 25.98 -12.38 7.82
C ARG A 259 24.84 -11.49 8.31
N ARG A 260 24.40 -11.72 9.57
CA ARG A 260 23.33 -10.95 10.22
C ARG A 260 23.52 -9.43 10.13
N GLY A 261 24.73 -8.94 10.41
CA GLY A 261 25.00 -7.50 10.38
C GLY A 261 24.84 -6.87 8.99
N ILE A 262 25.19 -7.61 7.92
CA ILE A 262 25.04 -7.14 6.53
C ILE A 262 23.55 -7.11 6.15
N ALA A 263 22.80 -8.18 6.46
CA ALA A 263 21.36 -8.23 6.23
C ALA A 263 20.62 -7.09 6.96
N GLN A 264 20.98 -6.83 8.22
CA GLN A 264 20.40 -5.74 9.01
C GLN A 264 20.75 -4.35 8.44
N ALA A 265 22.01 -4.13 8.03
CA ALA A 265 22.40 -2.86 7.42
C ALA A 265 21.64 -2.59 6.11
N ALA A 266 21.51 -3.60 5.25
CA ALA A 266 20.75 -3.51 4.01
C ALA A 266 19.24 -3.29 4.28
N GLY A 267 18.68 -3.97 5.29
CA GLY A 267 17.30 -3.74 5.75
C GLY A 267 17.07 -2.32 6.26
N ASN A 268 17.99 -1.79 7.06
CA ASN A 268 17.91 -0.40 7.54
C ASN A 268 17.98 0.61 6.38
N ALA A 269 18.83 0.37 5.38
CA ALA A 269 18.90 1.19 4.17
C ALA A 269 17.57 1.15 3.39
N LEU A 270 16.94 -0.02 3.29
CA LEU A 270 15.60 -0.16 2.71
C LEU A 270 14.56 0.67 3.48
N PHE A 271 14.46 0.51 4.81
CA PHE A 271 13.48 1.24 5.62
C PHE A 271 13.69 2.76 5.56
N LEU A 272 14.93 3.21 5.62
CA LEU A 272 15.26 4.62 5.45
C LEU A 272 14.80 5.14 4.07
N SER A 273 15.07 4.37 3.01
CA SER A 273 14.64 4.72 1.65
C SER A 273 13.12 4.76 1.51
N ILE A 274 12.40 3.83 2.16
CA ILE A 274 10.92 3.84 2.22
C ILE A 274 10.41 5.11 2.88
N ILE A 275 10.98 5.51 4.03
CA ILE A 275 10.56 6.72 4.75
C ILE A 275 10.83 7.97 3.90
N LEU A 276 12.00 8.08 3.29
CA LEU A 276 12.37 9.23 2.46
C LEU A 276 11.50 9.32 1.20
N ALA A 277 11.26 8.19 0.52
CA ALA A 277 10.36 8.12 -0.63
C ALA A 277 8.93 8.52 -0.22
N TYR A 278 8.43 7.99 0.89
CA TYR A 278 7.11 8.33 1.44
C TYR A 278 6.95 9.84 1.66
N CYS A 279 7.91 10.50 2.30
CA CYS A 279 7.89 11.95 2.52
C CYS A 279 7.79 12.74 1.21
N CYS A 280 8.56 12.35 0.18
CA CYS A 280 8.49 13.00 -1.14
C CYS A 280 7.14 12.73 -1.83
N ILE A 281 6.65 11.50 -1.77
CA ILE A 281 5.41 11.08 -2.43
C ILE A 281 4.18 11.75 -1.83
N ILE A 282 4.08 11.86 -0.50
CA ILE A 282 3.00 12.63 0.14
C ILE A 282 2.95 14.03 -0.43
N ARG A 283 4.12 14.69 -0.54
CA ARG A 283 4.19 16.06 -1.02
C ARG A 283 3.71 16.17 -2.46
N ILE A 284 4.10 15.24 -3.32
CA ILE A 284 3.67 15.17 -4.71
C ILE A 284 2.15 14.96 -4.81
N VAL A 285 1.61 13.95 -4.12
CA VAL A 285 0.17 13.64 -4.10
C VAL A 285 -0.63 14.83 -3.58
N TRP A 286 -0.17 15.49 -2.52
CA TRP A 286 -0.81 16.68 -1.96
C TRP A 286 -0.86 17.83 -2.97
N VAL A 287 0.23 18.08 -3.69
CA VAL A 287 0.29 19.12 -4.72
C VAL A 287 -0.63 18.78 -5.89
N ALA A 288 -0.66 17.51 -6.34
CA ALA A 288 -1.56 17.05 -7.39
C ALA A 288 -3.03 17.26 -7.01
N ARG A 289 -3.41 16.87 -5.80
CA ARG A 289 -4.76 17.08 -5.23
C ARG A 289 -5.15 18.55 -5.19
N ARG A 290 -4.25 19.44 -4.74
CA ARG A 290 -4.51 20.88 -4.68
C ARG A 290 -4.78 21.48 -6.07
N LYS A 291 -3.97 21.12 -7.07
CA LYS A 291 -4.14 21.58 -8.46
C LYS A 291 -5.47 21.12 -9.07
N ARG A 292 -5.89 19.90 -8.76
CA ARG A 292 -7.19 19.37 -9.22
C ARG A 292 -8.34 20.17 -8.61
N ARG A 293 -8.31 20.41 -7.30
CA ARG A 293 -9.37 21.18 -6.62
C ARG A 293 -9.47 22.62 -7.10
N SER A 294 -8.34 23.27 -7.46
CA SER A 294 -8.38 24.62 -8.02
C SER A 294 -9.02 24.65 -9.41
N LYS A 295 -8.74 23.67 -10.28
CA LYS A 295 -9.36 23.59 -11.61
C LYS A 295 -10.88 23.41 -11.56
N VAL A 296 -11.38 22.59 -10.64
CA VAL A 296 -12.83 22.40 -10.44
C VAL A 296 -13.52 23.70 -10.03
N SER A 297 -12.83 24.59 -9.30
CA SER A 297 -13.39 25.90 -8.90
C SER A 297 -13.42 26.93 -10.02
N ASP A 298 -12.60 26.76 -11.07
CA ASP A 298 -12.56 27.66 -12.23
C ASP A 298 -13.55 27.25 -13.32
N ASP A 299 -14.01 25.99 -13.33
CA ASP A 299 -14.98 25.44 -14.29
C ASP A 299 -16.45 25.63 -13.85
N ASP A 300 -16.70 26.21 -12.67
CA ASP A 300 -18.06 26.60 -12.25
C ASP A 300 -18.47 27.89 -12.99
N PRO A 301 -19.56 27.90 -13.79
CA PRO A 301 -20.03 29.12 -14.42
C PRO A 301 -20.44 30.13 -13.34
N PRO A 302 -20.22 31.44 -13.56
CA PRO A 302 -20.70 32.45 -12.64
C PRO A 302 -22.23 32.30 -12.49
N ALA A 303 -22.67 32.16 -11.25
CA ALA A 303 -24.08 32.10 -10.87
C ALA A 303 -24.83 33.39 -11.23
#